data_AF-A5CYG1-F1
#
_entry.id   AF-A5CYG1-F1
#
_cell.length_a   1.000
_cell.length_b   1.000
_cell.length_c   1.000
_cell.angle_alpha   90.00
_cell.angle_beta   90.00
_cell.angle_gamma   90.00
#
_symmetry.space_group_name_H-M   'P 1'
#
loop_
_entity.id
_entity.type
_entity.pdbx_description
1 polymer ?
#
loop_
_entity_poly.entity_id
_entity_poly.type
_entity_poly.pdbx_seq_one_letter_code
_entity_poly.pdbx_strand_id
1 'polypeptide(L)'
;MAPGVQGCGGHSAAFRPAVAEARARGIVKGYPDGSFRPAAAISRAEAAVIFAAVLNDLGIAVEAGPALPYSDIASIPSWAAGAVAETTAAGLFRGRPDGSFAPDDPVTANEMAVLLERLLAVCKDAWEK
;
A
#
# COMPACT_ATOMS: atom_id res chain seq x y z
N MET A 1 -21.50 29.39 -18.60
CA MET A 1 -22.47 28.52 -17.91
C MET A 1 -22.00 27.08 -18.07
N ALA A 2 -21.45 26.48 -17.01
CA ALA A 2 -21.09 25.07 -17.00
C ALA A 2 -22.35 24.22 -16.75
N PRO A 3 -22.54 23.09 -17.45
CA PRO A 3 -23.63 22.17 -17.13
C PRO A 3 -23.32 21.42 -15.84
N GLY A 4 -24.35 21.33 -14.99
CA GLY A 4 -24.31 20.85 -13.62
C GLY A 4 -23.88 19.40 -13.45
N VAL A 5 -23.17 19.17 -12.34
CA VAL A 5 -22.86 17.85 -11.80
C VAL A 5 -24.15 17.30 -11.16
N GLN A 6 -24.84 16.45 -11.90
CA GLN A 6 -25.97 15.68 -11.39
C GLN A 6 -25.44 14.54 -10.49
N GLY A 7 -26.04 14.42 -9.31
CA GLY A 7 -25.51 13.66 -8.17
C GLY A 7 -25.27 12.17 -8.43
N CYS A 8 -24.19 11.66 -7.86
CA CYS A 8 -23.93 10.22 -7.74
C CYS A 8 -24.62 9.66 -6.49
N GLY A 9 -25.90 9.34 -6.61
CA GLY A 9 -26.56 8.41 -5.69
C GLY A 9 -26.22 6.97 -6.09
N GLY A 10 -25.52 6.23 -5.23
CA GLY A 10 -25.38 4.76 -5.31
C GLY A 10 -23.95 4.19 -5.46
N HIS A 11 -23.11 4.28 -4.42
CA HIS A 11 -21.74 3.74 -4.42
C HIS A 11 -21.56 2.37 -3.72
N SER A 12 -22.51 1.43 -3.83
CA SER A 12 -22.28 0.05 -3.35
C SER A 12 -21.79 -0.92 -4.44
N ALA A 13 -21.71 -0.49 -5.71
CA ALA A 13 -21.26 -1.32 -6.83
C ALA A 13 -19.95 -0.84 -7.51
N ALA A 14 -19.50 0.38 -7.24
CA ALA A 14 -18.41 1.04 -7.97
C ALA A 14 -17.00 0.44 -7.73
N PHE A 15 -16.80 -0.31 -6.66
CA PHE A 15 -15.49 -0.92 -6.34
C PHE A 15 -15.24 -2.26 -7.02
N ARG A 16 -16.30 -2.97 -7.47
CA ARG A 16 -16.16 -4.33 -8.02
C ARG A 16 -15.24 -4.39 -9.24
N PRO A 17 -15.29 -3.45 -10.21
CA PRO A 17 -14.36 -3.45 -11.34
C PRO A 17 -12.92 -3.18 -10.90
N ALA A 18 -12.70 -2.20 -10.01
CA ALA A 18 -11.36 -1.85 -9.54
C ALA A 18 -10.69 -2.96 -8.73
N VAL A 19 -11.45 -3.63 -7.86
CA VAL A 19 -10.95 -4.77 -7.08
C VAL A 19 -10.64 -5.96 -7.98
N ALA A 20 -11.48 -6.23 -8.98
CA ALA A 20 -11.23 -7.30 -9.96
C ALA A 20 -9.94 -7.04 -10.75
N GLU A 21 -9.73 -5.81 -11.20
CA GLU A 21 -8.52 -5.40 -11.92
C GLU A 21 -7.27 -5.52 -11.03
N ALA A 22 -7.32 -4.96 -9.81
CA ALA A 22 -6.22 -5.04 -8.85
C ALA A 22 -5.88 -6.50 -8.50
N ARG A 23 -6.88 -7.40 -8.47
CA ARG A 23 -6.65 -8.83 -8.27
C ARG A 23 -6.04 -9.51 -9.48
N ALA A 24 -6.47 -9.16 -10.70
CA ALA A 24 -5.89 -9.67 -11.95
C ALA A 24 -4.41 -9.30 -12.08
N ARG A 25 -4.05 -8.10 -11.62
CA ARG A 25 -2.66 -7.59 -11.55
C ARG A 25 -1.85 -8.10 -10.35
N GLY A 26 -2.48 -8.87 -9.45
CA GLY A 26 -1.81 -9.39 -8.25
C GLY A 26 -1.53 -8.36 -7.16
N ILE A 27 -2.07 -7.14 -7.28
CA ILE A 27 -1.92 -6.03 -6.31
C ILE A 27 -2.68 -6.34 -5.02
N VAL A 28 -3.86 -6.95 -5.13
CA VAL A 28 -4.64 -7.40 -3.98
C VAL A 28 -5.06 -8.86 -4.13
N LYS A 29 -4.95 -9.64 -3.05
CA LYS A 29 -5.28 -11.07 -3.07
C LYS A 29 -6.51 -11.43 -2.22
N GLY A 30 -6.82 -10.60 -1.21
CA GLY A 30 -7.78 -10.93 -0.17
C GLY A 30 -7.15 -11.78 0.93
N TYR A 31 -7.98 -12.27 1.84
CA TYR A 31 -7.57 -13.03 3.02
C TYR A 31 -7.58 -14.54 2.74
N PRO A 32 -6.86 -15.35 3.56
CA PRO A 32 -6.84 -16.81 3.42
C PRO A 32 -8.23 -17.47 3.51
N ASP A 33 -9.19 -16.82 4.16
CA ASP A 33 -10.59 -17.26 4.27
C ASP A 33 -11.42 -17.00 2.98
N GLY A 34 -10.81 -16.43 1.94
CA GLY A 34 -11.46 -16.08 0.68
C GLY A 34 -12.20 -14.74 0.69
N SER A 35 -12.19 -14.01 1.81
CA SER A 35 -12.82 -12.68 1.91
C SER A 35 -11.90 -11.56 1.39
N PHE A 36 -12.47 -10.41 1.02
CA PHE A 36 -11.72 -9.19 0.66
C PHE A 36 -11.95 -8.02 1.64
N ARG A 37 -13.07 -8.02 2.38
CA ARG A 37 -13.41 -7.05 3.44
C ARG A 37 -13.25 -5.56 3.00
N PRO A 38 -13.99 -5.10 1.97
CA PRO A 38 -13.77 -3.78 1.35
C PRO A 38 -14.04 -2.57 2.26
N ALA A 39 -14.73 -2.76 3.39
CA ALA A 39 -15.01 -1.71 4.37
C ALA A 39 -14.10 -1.78 5.60
N ALA A 40 -13.18 -2.74 5.66
CA ALA A 40 -12.22 -2.84 6.74
C ALA A 40 -11.13 -1.77 6.58
N ALA A 41 -10.64 -1.26 7.71
CA ALA A 41 -9.41 -0.48 7.71
C ALA A 41 -8.24 -1.39 7.33
N ILE A 42 -7.29 -0.82 6.57
CA ILE A 42 -6.07 -1.51 6.16
C ILE A 42 -4.98 -1.20 7.18
N SER A 43 -4.30 -2.24 7.67
CA SER A 43 -3.16 -2.07 8.57
C SER A 43 -1.91 -1.59 7.82
N ARG A 44 -0.93 -1.03 8.53
CA ARG A 44 0.35 -0.63 7.91
C ARG A 44 1.09 -1.80 7.27
N ALA A 45 1.02 -3.00 7.85
CA ALA A 45 1.58 -4.21 7.24
C ALA A 45 0.86 -4.60 5.94
N GLU A 46 -0.47 -4.56 5.92
CA GLU A 46 -1.26 -4.84 4.70
C GLU A 46 -1.00 -3.78 3.61
N ALA A 47 -0.91 -2.51 4.00
CA ALA A 47 -0.58 -1.43 3.08
C ALA A 47 0.82 -1.62 2.48
N ALA A 48 1.83 -1.99 3.27
CA ALA A 48 3.16 -2.29 2.74
C ALA A 48 3.13 -3.41 1.68
N VAL A 49 2.36 -4.47 1.90
CA VAL A 49 2.16 -5.54 0.91
C VAL A 49 1.52 -5.02 -0.38
N ILE A 50 0.51 -4.16 -0.28
CA ILE A 50 -0.14 -3.55 -1.45
C ILE A 50 0.87 -2.69 -2.23
N PHE A 51 1.63 -1.84 -1.55
CA PHE A 51 2.61 -0.96 -2.20
C PHE A 51 3.76 -1.74 -2.85
N ALA A 52 4.28 -2.78 -2.19
CA ALA A 52 5.27 -3.68 -2.79
C ALA A 52 4.71 -4.34 -4.06
N ALA A 53 3.47 -4.83 -4.01
CA ALA A 53 2.84 -5.43 -5.19
C ALA A 53 2.66 -4.42 -6.33
N VAL A 54 2.38 -3.14 -6.02
CA VAL A 54 2.35 -2.06 -7.03
C VAL A 54 3.73 -1.81 -7.63
N LEU A 55 4.80 -1.76 -6.84
CA LEU A 55 6.16 -1.59 -7.37
C LEU A 55 6.52 -2.72 -8.34
N ASN A 56 6.23 -3.97 -7.94
CA ASN A 56 6.46 -5.15 -8.79
C ASN A 56 5.63 -5.10 -10.09
N ASP A 57 4.35 -4.75 -10.02
CA ASP A 57 3.48 -4.63 -11.20
C ASP A 57 3.92 -3.49 -12.14
N LEU A 58 4.53 -2.42 -11.61
CA LEU A 58 5.17 -1.36 -12.40
C LEU A 58 6.57 -1.74 -12.93
N GLY A 59 7.10 -2.91 -12.58
CA GLY A 59 8.45 -3.35 -12.97
C GLY A 59 9.57 -2.58 -12.27
N ILE A 60 9.29 -1.94 -11.13
CA ILE A 60 10.27 -1.19 -10.34
C ILE A 60 10.90 -2.16 -9.34
N ALA A 61 12.12 -2.62 -9.64
CA ALA A 61 12.87 -3.48 -8.74
C ALA A 61 13.52 -2.66 -7.62
N VAL A 62 13.22 -3.00 -6.37
CA VAL A 62 13.84 -2.41 -5.18
C VAL A 62 14.55 -3.50 -4.41
N GLU A 63 15.87 -3.38 -4.30
CA GLU A 63 16.67 -4.28 -3.49
C GLU A 63 16.42 -4.00 -2.01
N ALA A 64 15.95 -5.01 -1.27
CA ALA A 64 15.75 -4.89 0.17
C ALA A 64 17.07 -4.63 0.89
N GLY A 65 17.07 -3.66 1.81
CA GLY A 65 18.22 -3.37 2.65
C GLY A 65 18.55 -4.51 3.63
N PRO A 66 19.79 -4.58 4.16
CA PRO A 66 20.25 -5.70 4.99
C PRO A 66 19.56 -5.80 6.36
N ALA A 67 18.96 -4.71 6.86
CA ALA A 67 18.19 -4.70 8.09
C ALA A 67 17.11 -3.62 8.10
N LEU A 68 15.96 -3.94 8.67
CA LEU A 68 14.91 -2.96 8.95
C LEU A 68 15.32 -2.06 10.12
N PRO A 69 15.08 -0.74 10.06
CA PRO A 69 15.44 0.20 11.12
C PRO A 69 14.37 0.31 12.22
N TYR A 70 13.58 -0.74 12.45
CA TYR A 70 12.40 -0.69 13.32
C TYR A 70 12.64 -1.37 14.67
N SER A 71 12.11 -0.81 15.76
CA SER A 71 12.25 -1.37 17.11
C SER A 71 11.34 -2.58 17.36
N ASP A 72 10.26 -2.72 16.59
CA ASP A 72 9.21 -3.72 16.70
C ASP A 72 9.23 -4.75 15.56
N ILE A 73 10.41 -5.04 14.99
CA ILE A 73 10.58 -6.02 13.89
C ILE A 73 9.94 -7.38 14.24
N ALA A 74 10.04 -7.80 15.50
CA ALA A 74 9.47 -9.06 15.97
C ALA A 74 7.92 -9.10 15.88
N SER A 75 7.27 -7.93 15.86
CA SER A 75 5.81 -7.80 15.70
C SER A 75 5.39 -7.79 14.24
N ILE A 76 6.32 -7.62 13.29
CA ILE A 76 6.01 -7.63 11.85
C ILE A 76 5.71 -9.08 11.43
N PRO A 77 4.52 -9.37 10.90
CA PRO A 77 4.20 -10.72 10.46
C PRO A 77 5.13 -11.19 9.34
N SER A 78 5.49 -12.48 9.34
CA SER A 78 6.40 -13.05 8.35
C SER A 78 5.92 -12.88 6.90
N TRP A 79 4.61 -12.86 6.67
CA TRP A 79 4.02 -12.62 5.36
C TRP A 79 4.17 -11.17 4.87
N ALA A 80 4.38 -10.21 5.77
CA ALA A 80 4.59 -8.81 5.46
C ALA A 80 6.07 -8.42 5.41
N ALA A 81 6.94 -9.18 6.09
CA ALA A 81 8.34 -8.79 6.33
C ALA A 81 9.11 -8.40 5.05
N GLY A 82 8.96 -9.17 3.96
CA GLY A 82 9.57 -8.84 2.67
C GLY A 82 9.06 -7.53 2.08
N ALA A 83 7.74 -7.33 2.08
CA ALA A 83 7.12 -6.11 1.58
C ALA A 83 7.46 -4.88 2.43
N VAL A 84 7.58 -5.05 3.76
CA VAL A 84 8.06 -3.98 4.63
C VAL A 84 9.51 -3.63 4.25
N ALA A 85 10.39 -4.62 4.11
CA ALA A 85 11.79 -4.36 3.74
C ALA A 85 11.92 -3.66 2.37
N GLU A 86 11.17 -4.10 1.38
CA GLU A 86 11.13 -3.50 0.05
C GLU A 86 10.61 -2.06 0.09
N THR A 87 9.45 -1.83 0.72
CA THR A 87 8.84 -0.51 0.76
C THR A 87 9.57 0.48 1.68
N THR A 88 10.29 -0.01 2.69
CA THR A 88 11.23 0.79 3.49
C THR A 88 12.44 1.20 2.65
N ALA A 89 13.03 0.27 1.89
CA ALA A 89 14.16 0.55 1.01
C ALA A 89 13.78 1.52 -0.12
N ALA A 90 12.55 1.42 -0.64
CA ALA A 90 11.97 2.35 -1.61
C ALA A 90 11.69 3.75 -1.01
N GLY A 91 11.83 3.93 0.31
CA GLY A 91 11.54 5.18 1.00
C GLY A 91 10.04 5.48 1.16
N LEU A 92 9.16 4.54 0.79
CA LEU A 92 7.70 4.66 0.91
C LEU A 92 7.30 4.65 2.38
N PHE A 93 7.66 3.59 3.09
CA PHE A 93 7.38 3.44 4.51
C PHE A 93 8.54 3.95 5.36
N ARG A 94 8.18 4.68 6.41
CA ARG A 94 9.11 5.17 7.43
C ARG A 94 8.57 4.81 8.81
N GLY A 95 9.47 4.73 9.77
CA GLY A 95 9.13 4.46 11.16
C GLY A 95 8.33 5.60 11.74
N ARG A 96 7.57 5.30 12.79
CA ARG A 96 6.94 6.27 13.66
C ARG A 96 8.02 7.03 14.46
N PRO A 97 7.68 8.17 15.11
CA PRO A 97 8.64 8.93 15.91
C PRO A 97 9.31 8.13 17.04
N ASP A 98 8.66 7.08 17.54
CA ASP A 98 9.18 6.17 18.57
C ASP A 98 10.10 5.05 18.01
N GLY A 99 10.36 5.05 16.70
CA GLY A 99 11.18 4.06 16.02
C GLY A 99 10.45 2.77 15.64
N SER A 100 9.16 2.64 15.92
CA SER A 100 8.36 1.47 15.52
C SER A 100 7.93 1.53 14.06
N PHE A 101 7.70 0.37 13.45
CA PHE A 101 6.91 0.24 12.23
C PHE A 101 5.42 0.32 12.52
N ALA A 102 4.96 -0.22 13.65
CA ALA A 102 3.55 -0.34 14.04
C ALA A 102 2.71 -1.11 12.98
N PRO A 103 2.94 -2.43 12.80
CA PRO A 103 2.35 -3.21 11.71
C PRO A 103 0.82 -3.31 11.75
N ASP A 104 0.23 -3.29 12.94
CA ASP A 104 -1.21 -3.45 13.15
C ASP A 104 -1.99 -2.12 13.17
N ASP A 105 -1.27 -0.98 13.20
CA ASP A 105 -1.91 0.33 13.17
C ASP A 105 -2.67 0.54 11.85
N PRO A 106 -3.86 1.14 11.88
CA PRO A 106 -4.57 1.51 10.66
C PRO A 106 -3.85 2.64 9.93
N VAL A 107 -3.83 2.59 8.60
CA VAL A 107 -3.35 3.70 7.78
C VAL A 107 -4.42 4.79 7.74
N THR A 108 -4.08 6.00 8.19
CA THR A 108 -4.97 7.16 8.11
C THR A 108 -5.01 7.75 6.70
N ALA A 109 -6.04 8.53 6.38
CA ALA A 109 -6.12 9.21 5.07
C ALA A 109 -4.92 10.13 4.79
N ASN A 110 -4.41 10.83 5.81
CA ASN A 110 -3.22 11.67 5.67
C ASN A 110 -1.97 10.83 5.37
N GLU A 111 -1.81 9.71 6.08
CA GLU A 111 -0.69 8.80 5.86
C GLU A 111 -0.74 8.16 4.47
N MET A 112 -1.94 7.78 4.02
CA MET A 112 -2.19 7.30 2.66
C MET A 112 -1.77 8.33 1.61
N ALA A 113 -2.12 9.61 1.79
CA ALA A 113 -1.71 10.67 0.88
C ALA A 113 -0.18 10.81 0.78
N VAL A 114 0.51 10.73 1.91
CA VAL A 114 1.98 10.76 1.96
C VAL A 114 2.60 9.54 1.26
N LEU A 115 2.02 8.34 1.45
CA LEU A 115 2.50 7.14 0.76
C LEU A 115 2.34 7.23 -0.75
N LEU A 116 1.23 7.79 -1.24
CA LEU A 116 1.00 8.01 -2.67
C LEU A 116 1.97 9.05 -3.25
N GLU A 117 2.24 10.14 -2.52
CA GLU A 117 3.21 11.17 -2.94
C GLU A 117 4.61 10.57 -3.09
N ARG A 118 5.05 9.74 -2.13
CA ARG A 118 6.32 9.02 -2.20
C ARG A 118 6.36 8.03 -3.34
N LEU A 119 5.27 7.30 -3.58
CA LEU A 119 5.18 6.37 -4.72
C LEU A 119 5.33 7.11 -6.05
N LEU A 120 4.67 8.25 -6.22
CA LEU A 120 4.81 9.07 -7.43
C LEU A 120 6.25 9.56 -7.62
N ALA A 121 6.95 9.93 -6.54
CA ALA A 121 8.37 10.28 -6.61
C ALA A 121 9.23 9.09 -7.06
N VAL A 122 9.01 7.89 -6.51
CA VAL A 122 9.69 6.66 -6.94
C VAL A 122 9.46 6.37 -8.42
N CYS A 123 8.22 6.47 -8.90
CA CYS A 123 7.89 6.26 -10.31
C CYS A 123 8.57 7.26 -11.23
N LYS A 124 8.62 8.54 -10.83
CA LYS A 124 9.31 9.59 -11.56
C LYS A 124 10.80 9.26 -11.71
N ASP A 125 11.45 8.91 -10.62
CA ASP A 125 12.88 8.56 -10.61
C ASP A 125 13.19 7.28 -11.39
N ALA A 126 12.23 6.36 -11.51
CA ALA A 126 12.38 5.12 -12.27
C ALA A 126 12.30 5.33 -13.79
N TRP A 127 11.54 6.32 -14.26
CA TRP A 127 11.27 6.53 -15.69
C TRP A 127 11.95 7.76 -16.31
N GLU A 128 12.53 8.65 -15.48
CA GLU A 128 13.38 9.75 -15.97
C GLU A 128 14.86 9.33 -16.12
N LYS A 129 15.21 8.08 -15.80
CA LYS A 129 16.51 7.46 -16.09
C LYS A 129 16.52 6.85 -17.48
#